data_AF-A0A522UN89-F1
#
_entry.id   AF-A0A522UN89-F1
#
_cell.length_a   1.000
_cell.length_b   1.000
_cell.length_c   1.000
_cell.angle_alpha   90.00
_cell.angle_beta   90.00
_cell.angle_gamma   90.00
#
_symmetry.space_group_name_H-M   'P 1'
#
loop_
_entity.id
_entity.type
_entity.pdbx_description
1 polymer ?
#
loop_
_entity_poly.entity_id
_entity_poly.type
_entity_poly.pdbx_seq_one_letter_code
_entity_poly.pdbx_strand_id
1 'polypeptide(L)' 'MQRVTLRLPEQQLKMIDMLVEYGEFPSASEAIRTAIRDLIDQRSVKLAGRMELLGKVQEQAKHADSFLRLKGEEQ' A
#
# COMPACT_ATOMS: atom_id res chain seq x y z
N MET A 1 9.26 -19.67 -7.69
CA MET A 1 9.30 -18.20 -7.89
C MET A 1 9.47 -17.90 -9.36
N GLN A 2 8.86 -16.83 -9.87
CA GLN A 2 9.02 -16.38 -11.25
C GLN A 2 10.24 -15.47 -11.38
N ARG A 3 11.04 -15.62 -12.45
CA ARG A 3 12.22 -14.78 -12.70
C ARG A 3 11.81 -13.48 -13.39
N VAL A 4 12.30 -12.35 -12.89
CA VAL A 4 12.06 -11.02 -13.43
C VAL A 4 13.40 -10.38 -13.75
N THR A 5 13.51 -9.71 -14.91
CA THR A 5 14.69 -8.91 -15.29
C THR A 5 14.29 -7.44 -15.27
N LEU A 6 15.10 -6.62 -14.60
CA LEU A 6 14.84 -5.19 -14.39
C LEU A 6 16.13 -4.40 -14.64
N ARG A 7 16.01 -3.13 -15.04
CA ARG A 7 17.15 -2.22 -15.16
C ARG A 7 17.16 -1.25 -13.99
N LEU A 8 18.30 -1.14 -13.33
CA LEU A 8 18.54 -0.22 -12.22
C LEU A 8 19.69 0.72 -12.56
N PRO A 9 19.70 1.95 -12.02
CA PRO A 9 20.88 2.78 -12.00
C PRO A 9 22.05 2.07 -11.31
N GLU A 10 23.27 2.24 -11.82
CA GLU A 10 24.47 1.61 -11.26
C GLU A 10 24.69 1.93 -9.78
N GLN A 11 24.34 3.14 -9.36
CA GLN A 11 24.43 3.57 -7.97
C GLN A 11 23.58 2.68 -7.04
N GLN A 12 22.38 2.31 -7.47
CA GLN A 12 21.49 1.45 -6.68
C GLN A 12 22.01 0.02 -6.63
N LEU A 13 22.59 -0.47 -7.73
CA LEU A 13 23.19 -1.81 -7.77
C LEU A 13 24.33 -1.92 -6.76
N LYS A 14 25.25 -0.94 -6.74
CA LYS A 14 26.35 -0.86 -5.76
C LYS A 14 25.86 -0.81 -4.32
N MET A 15 24.77 -0.08 -4.06
CA MET A 15 24.17 -0.04 -2.72
C MET A 15 23.62 -1.40 -2.30
N ILE A 16 22.97 -2.13 -3.21
CA ILE A 16 22.47 -3.48 -2.93
C ILE A 16 23.63 -4.43 -2.66
N ASP A 17 24.70 -4.35 -3.44
CA ASP A 17 25.90 -5.18 -3.25
C ASP A 17 26.53 -4.92 -1.87
N MET A 18 26.67 -3.66 -1.46
CA MET A 18 27.16 -3.32 -0.12
C MET A 18 26.30 -3.93 1.00
N LEU A 19 24.96 -3.91 0.88
CA LEU A 19 24.08 -4.52 1.88
C LEU A 19 24.32 -6.03 2.04
N VAL A 20 24.71 -6.71 0.96
CA VAL A 20 25.08 -8.13 1.00
C VAL A 20 26.48 -8.31 1.57
N GLU A 21 27.44 -7.48 1.15
CA GLU A 21 28.82 -7.52 1.65
C GLU A 21 28.91 -7.29 3.16
N TYR A 22 28.10 -6.39 3.71
CA TYR A 22 28.02 -6.15 5.16
C TYR A 22 27.23 -7.24 5.91
N GLY A 23 26.65 -8.20 5.20
CA GLY A 23 25.93 -9.33 5.78
C GLY A 23 24.50 -9.03 6.23
N GLU A 24 23.95 -7.85 5.88
CA GLU A 24 22.56 -7.49 6.20
C GLU A 24 21.57 -8.41 5.46
N PHE A 25 21.92 -8.78 4.22
CA PHE A 25 21.13 -9.72 3.43
C PHE A 25 22.01 -10.84 2.87
N PRO A 26 21.47 -12.07 2.77
CA PRO A 26 22.21 -13.22 2.24
C PRO A 26 22.44 -13.13 0.72
N SER A 27 21.66 -12.33 -0.01
CA SER A 27 21.84 -12.09 -1.44
C SER A 27 21.10 -10.84 -1.91
N ALA A 28 21.48 -10.30 -3.07
CA ALA A 28 20.80 -9.18 -3.71
C ALA A 28 19.32 -9.49 -3.98
N SER A 29 19.02 -10.73 -4.39
CA SER A 29 17.64 -11.19 -4.61
C SER A 29 16.80 -11.09 -3.34
N GLU A 30 17.38 -11.40 -2.17
CA GLU A 30 16.67 -11.35 -0.90
C GLU A 30 16.46 -9.92 -0.41
N ALA A 31 17.47 -9.05 -0.56
CA ALA A 31 17.34 -7.63 -0.27
C ALA A 31 16.20 -7.00 -1.10
N ILE A 32 16.17 -7.27 -2.41
CA ILE A 32 15.14 -6.76 -3.32
C ILE A 32 13.76 -7.32 -2.96
N ARG A 33 13.65 -8.63 -2.67
CA ARG A 33 12.37 -9.25 -2.26
C ARG A 33 11.82 -8.63 -0.99
N THR A 34 12.68 -8.37 -0.01
CA THR A 34 12.30 -7.73 1.26
C THR A 34 11.76 -6.32 1.01
N ALA A 35 12.50 -5.51 0.25
CA ALA A 35 12.07 -4.14 -0.09
C ALA A 35 10.72 -4.12 -0.83
N ILE A 36 10.47 -5.06 -1.74
CA ILE A 36 9.19 -5.18 -2.45
C ILE A 36 8.06 -5.56 -1.48
N ARG A 37 8.30 -6.51 -0.56
CA ARG A 37 7.30 -6.91 0.43
C ARG A 37 6.92 -5.74 1.32
N ASP A 38 7.90 -5.04 1.87
CA ASP A 38 7.67 -3.89 2.74
C ASP A 38 6.90 -2.78 2.01
N LEU A 39 7.23 -2.53 0.74
CA LEU A 39 6.51 -1.57 -0.09
C LEU A 39 5.04 -1.96 -0.30
N ILE A 40 4.77 -3.25 -0.57
CA ILE A 40 3.41 -3.76 -0.78
C ILE A 40 2.62 -3.65 0.52
N ASP A 41 3.19 -4.08 1.64
CA ASP A 41 2.53 -4.07 2.95
C ASP A 41 2.22 -2.63 3.41
N GLN A 42 3.17 -1.72 3.25
CA GLN A 42 2.96 -0.29 3.56
C GLN A 42 1.86 0.35 2.69
N ARG A 43 1.72 -0.07 1.43
CA ARG A 43 0.70 0.47 0.51
C ARG A 43 -0.65 -0.21 0.68
N SER A 44 -0.69 -1.50 0.96
CA SER A 44 -1.93 -2.26 1.16
C SER A 44 -2.70 -1.75 2.39
N VAL A 45 -2.00 -1.48 3.49
CA VAL A 45 -2.57 -0.88 4.70
C VAL A 45 -3.19 0.49 4.39
N LYS A 46 -2.48 1.34 3.63
CA LYS A 46 -2.99 2.66 3.23
C LYS A 46 -4.19 2.56 2.30
N LEU A 47 -4.20 1.58 1.40
CA LEU A 47 -5.31 1.37 0.47
C LEU A 47 -6.55 0.86 1.21
N ALA A 48 -6.39 -0.13 2.10
CA ALA A 48 -7.47 -0.66 2.91
C ALA A 48 -8.11 0.41 3.79
N GLY A 49 -7.30 1.22 4.49
CA GLY A 49 -7.80 2.33 5.31
C GLY A 49 -8.55 3.39 4.49
N ARG A 50 -8.11 3.68 3.26
CA ARG A 50 -8.85 4.57 2.34
C ARG A 50 -10.19 3.98 1.91
N MET A 51 -10.23 2.69 1.59
CA MET A 51 -11.47 2.01 1.20
C MET A 51 -12.48 1.99 2.35
N GLU A 52 -12.03 1.74 3.57
CA GLU A 52 -12.89 1.77 4.76
C GLU A 52 -13.46 3.18 5.02
N LEU A 53 -12.62 4.21 4.91
CA LEU A 53 -13.05 5.61 5.09
C LEU A 53 -14.07 6.03 4.03
N LEU A 54 -13.85 5.64 2.77
CA LEU A 54 -14.82 5.89 1.69
C LEU A 54 -16.15 5.16 1.94
N GLY A 55 -16.12 3.94 2.47
CA GLY A 55 -17.33 3.21 2.88
C GLY A 55 -18.12 3.94 3.96
N LYS A 56 -17.45 4.38 5.04
CA LYS A 56 -18.07 5.13 6.14
C LYS A 56 -18.68 6.45 5.68
N VAL A 57 -18.01 7.17 4.79
CA VAL A 57 -18.53 8.42 4.21
C VAL A 57 -19.80 8.17 3.40
N GLN A 58 -19.83 7.11 2.59
CA GLN A 58 -21.04 6.75 1.83
C GLN A 58 -22.20 6.36 2.75
N GLU A 59 -21.92 5.64 3.83
CA GLU A 59 -22.94 5.22 4.80
C GLU A 59 -23.52 6.41 5.54
N GLN A 60 -22.67 7.33 6.02
CA GLN A 60 -23.11 8.58 6.64
C GLN A 60 -23.92 9.46 5.68
N ALA A 61 -23.53 9.54 4.40
CA ALA A 61 -24.30 10.26 3.39
C ALA A 61 -25.69 9.66 3.18
N LYS A 62 -25.81 8.32 3.12
CA LYS A 62 -27.12 7.63 3.03
C LYS A 62 -27.99 7.83 4.28
N HIS A 63 -27.38 7.82 5.46
CA HIS A 63 -28.08 8.09 6.72
C HIS A 63 -28.56 9.55 6.81
N ALA A 64 -27.75 10.51 6.36
CA ALA A 64 -28.15 11.91 6.31
C ALA A 64 -29.29 12.15 5.31
N ASP A 65 -29.21 11.52 4.12
CA ASP A 65 -30.23 11.65 3.08
C ASP A 65 -31.58 11.05 3.50
N SER A 66 -31.57 9.88 4.17
CA SER A 66 -32.80 9.28 4.73
C SER A 66 -33.40 10.11 5.86
N PHE A 67 -32.58 10.71 6.72
CA PHE A 67 -33.04 11.61 7.78
C PHE A 67 -33.69 12.89 7.23
N LEU A 68 -33.13 13.46 6.17
CA LEU A 68 -33.68 14.64 5.51
C LEU A 68 -35.03 14.36 4.85
N ARG A 69 -35.23 13.16 4.27
CA ARG A 69 -36.51 12.75 3.68
C ARG A 69 -37.62 12.61 4.72
N LEU A 70 -37.33 11.99 5.87
CA LEU A 70 -38.30 11.83 6.96
C LEU A 70 -38.76 13.18 7.54
N LYS A 71 -37.87 14.18 7.58
CA LYS A 71 -38.20 15.52 8.08
C LYS A 71 -38.96 16.39 7.06
N GLY A 72 -39.01 15.97 5.79
CA GLY A 72 -39.75 16.65 4.72
C GLY A 72 -41.22 16.26 4.62
N GLU A 73 -41.65 15.20 5.30
CA GLU A 73 -43.04 14.69 5.26
C GLU A 73 -43.93 15.21 6.41
N GLU A 74 -43.38 16.01 7.35
CA GLU A 74 -44.13 16.59 8.49
C GLU A 74 -44.53 18.08 8.31
N GLN A 75 -44.60 18.60 7.08
CA GLN A 75 -45.10 19.97 6.80
C GLN A 75 -46.29 19.99 5.85
#